data_AF-A0A0P4VLL5-F1
#
_entry.id   AF-A0A0P4VLL5-F1
#
_cell.length_a   1.000
_cell.length_b   1.000
_cell.length_c   1.000
_cell.angle_alpha   90.00
_cell.angle_beta   90.00
_cell.angle_gamma   90.00
#
_symmetry.space_group_name_H-M   'P 1'
#
loop_
_entity.id
_entity.type
_entity.pdbx_description
1 polymer ?
#
loop_
_entity_poly.entity_id
_entity_poly.type
_entity_poly.pdbx_seq_one_letter_code
_entity_poly.pdbx_strand_id
1 'polypeptide(L)'
;SLRGGRGICGTSCRYLDQEYRKAKGLPQNPNKEKILLESPDYSFIDGRSVPYGSRQKFRILKQREYSKQIIELTKEIDFAIENYQQKLSRNQKEKENILKNKLDSKGKNKID
;
A
#
# COMPACT_ATOMS: atom_id res chain seq x y z
N SER A 1 -45.51 -29.34 -34.62
CA SER A 1 -45.09 -29.81 -33.30
C SER A 1 -44.05 -28.84 -32.74
N LEU A 2 -44.44 -28.07 -31.73
CA LEU A 2 -43.62 -27.06 -31.06
C LEU A 2 -42.51 -27.71 -30.21
N ARG A 3 -41.32 -27.10 -30.17
CA ARG A 3 -40.63 -26.62 -28.95
C ARG A 3 -39.17 -26.27 -29.23
N GLY A 4 -38.94 -25.00 -29.61
CA GLY A 4 -37.65 -24.35 -29.39
C GLY A 4 -37.49 -24.09 -27.89
N GLY A 5 -36.52 -24.75 -27.26
CA GLY A 5 -36.20 -24.55 -25.85
C GLY A 5 -35.58 -23.17 -25.64
N ARG A 6 -36.30 -22.28 -24.95
CA ARG A 6 -35.74 -21.03 -24.43
C ARG A 6 -34.91 -21.37 -23.19
N GLY A 7 -33.59 -21.36 -23.33
CA GLY A 7 -32.69 -21.37 -22.17
C GLY A 7 -32.81 -20.05 -21.42
N ILE A 8 -33.35 -20.09 -20.20
CA ILE A 8 -33.44 -18.92 -19.34
C ILE A 8 -32.09 -18.83 -18.61
N CYS A 9 -31.21 -17.92 -19.05
CA CYS A 9 -30.01 -17.57 -18.27
C CYS A 9 -30.45 -16.63 -17.15
N GLY A 10 -30.66 -17.19 -15.95
CA GLY A 10 -31.02 -16.44 -14.75
C GLY A 10 -29.81 -15.80 -14.08
N THR A 11 -29.07 -14.91 -14.76
CA THR A 11 -28.21 -13.96 -14.04
C THR A 11 -29.09 -12.82 -13.54
N SER A 12 -29.79 -13.03 -12.42
CA SER A 12 -30.39 -11.91 -11.70
C SER A 12 -29.24 -10.98 -11.31
N CYS A 13 -29.09 -9.85 -12.00
CA CYS A 13 -28.25 -8.75 -11.55
C CYS A 13 -28.80 -8.32 -10.18
N ARG A 14 -28.20 -8.81 -9.10
CA ARG A 14 -28.53 -8.30 -7.77
C ARG A 14 -28.20 -6.82 -7.80
N TYR A 15 -29.23 -5.99 -7.74
CA TYR A 15 -29.10 -4.53 -7.63
C TYR A 15 -28.62 -4.21 -6.21
N LEU A 16 -27.38 -4.59 -5.91
CA LEU A 16 -26.67 -4.13 -4.73
C LEU A 16 -26.28 -2.69 -5.01
N ASP A 17 -26.67 -1.77 -4.13
CA ASP A 17 -26.22 -0.39 -4.20
C ASP A 17 -24.70 -0.34 -3.96
N GLN A 18 -23.96 -0.21 -5.06
CA GLN A 18 -22.50 -0.21 -5.05
C GLN A 18 -21.96 1.12 -4.52
N GLU A 19 -22.66 2.22 -4.75
CA GLU A 19 -22.26 3.54 -4.27
C GLU A 19 -22.40 3.61 -2.76
N TYR A 20 -23.50 3.09 -2.20
CA TYR A 20 -23.65 2.94 -0.75
C TYR A 20 -22.52 2.10 -0.15
N ARG A 21 -22.21 0.94 -0.75
CA ARG A 21 -21.13 0.07 -0.27
C ARG A 21 -19.77 0.77 -0.29
N LYS A 22 -19.45 1.44 -1.40
CA LYS A 22 -18.22 2.23 -1.54
C LYS A 22 -18.15 3.35 -0.52
N ALA A 23 -19.23 4.09 -0.33
CA ALA A 23 -19.33 5.16 0.67
C ALA A 23 -19.15 4.65 2.10
N LYS A 24 -19.54 3.40 2.38
CA LYS A 24 -19.32 2.72 3.67
C LYS A 24 -17.99 1.97 3.78
N GLY A 25 -17.14 2.01 2.74
CA GLY A 25 -15.86 1.27 2.72
C GLY A 25 -16.03 -0.26 2.64
N LEU A 26 -17.21 -0.74 2.24
CA LEU A 26 -17.49 -2.16 2.05
C LEU A 26 -16.98 -2.63 0.68
N PRO A 27 -16.60 -3.92 0.54
CA PRO A 27 -16.19 -4.45 -0.74
C PRO A 27 -17.37 -4.52 -1.72
N GLN A 28 -17.06 -4.29 -3.00
CA GLN A 28 -18.03 -4.34 -4.10
C GLN A 28 -18.69 -5.72 -4.21
N ASN A 29 -17.91 -6.79 -4.04
CA ASN A 29 -18.45 -8.14 -3.92
C ASN A 29 -18.72 -8.47 -2.44
N PRO A 30 -19.97 -8.77 -2.05
CA PRO A 30 -20.30 -9.12 -0.66
C PRO A 30 -19.53 -10.33 -0.14
N ASN A 31 -19.19 -11.29 -1.00
CA ASN A 31 -18.43 -12.48 -0.60
C ASN A 31 -16.97 -12.16 -0.24
N LYS A 32 -16.51 -10.92 -0.44
CA LYS A 32 -15.21 -10.44 0.01
C LYS A 32 -15.29 -9.69 1.34
N GLU A 33 -16.47 -9.58 1.95
CA GLU A 33 -16.60 -9.03 3.29
C GLU A 33 -15.79 -9.86 4.27
N LYS A 34 -15.03 -9.18 5.13
CA LYS A 34 -14.02 -9.82 5.98
C LYS A 34 -14.61 -10.94 6.86
N ILE A 35 -15.79 -10.68 7.43
CA ILE A 35 -16.48 -11.66 8.30
C ILE A 35 -16.81 -12.93 7.51
N LEU A 36 -17.41 -12.80 6.32
CA LEU A 36 -17.78 -13.95 5.49
C LEU A 36 -16.57 -14.64 4.86
N LEU A 37 -15.46 -13.92 4.67
CA LEU A 37 -14.27 -14.44 4.00
C LEU A 37 -13.26 -15.11 4.95
N GLU A 38 -13.11 -14.57 6.16
CA GLU A 38 -12.07 -14.97 7.11
C GLU A 38 -12.60 -15.78 8.30
N SER A 39 -13.89 -15.63 8.65
CA SER A 39 -14.49 -16.44 9.72
C SER A 39 -14.56 -17.91 9.30
N PRO A 40 -14.33 -18.86 10.21
CA PRO A 40 -14.54 -20.27 9.92
C PRO A 40 -16.04 -20.58 9.76
N ASP A 41 -16.36 -21.51 8.85
CA ASP A 41 -17.74 -21.93 8.55
C ASP A 41 -18.33 -22.85 9.64
N TYR A 42 -17.48 -23.45 10.47
CA TYR A 42 -17.87 -24.34 11.56
C TYR A 42 -16.99 -24.11 12.78
N SER A 43 -17.31 -24.74 13.91
CA SER A 43 -16.46 -24.76 15.11
C SER A 43 -16.55 -26.13 15.79
N PHE A 44 -15.50 -26.50 16.53
CA PHE A 44 -15.52 -27.73 17.33
C PHE A 44 -16.25 -27.48 18.64
N ILE A 45 -17.07 -28.43 19.09
CA ILE A 45 -17.81 -28.35 20.38
C ILE A 45 -16.83 -28.18 21.55
N ASP A 46 -15.66 -28.82 21.45
CA ASP A 46 -14.58 -28.71 22.44
C ASP A 46 -13.88 -27.35 22.46
N GLY A 47 -14.23 -26.42 21.55
CA GLY A 47 -13.61 -25.09 21.45
C GLY A 47 -12.23 -25.08 20.78
N ARG A 48 -11.80 -26.17 20.16
CA ARG A 48 -10.53 -26.21 19.42
C ARG A 48 -10.57 -25.25 18.24
N SER A 49 -9.43 -24.65 17.91
CA SER A 49 -9.30 -23.76 16.76
C SER A 49 -9.50 -24.51 15.45
N VAL A 50 -10.23 -23.90 14.53
CA VAL A 50 -10.44 -24.46 13.18
C VAL A 50 -9.15 -24.30 12.37
N PRO A 51 -8.63 -25.37 11.76
CA PRO A 51 -7.46 -25.26 10.90
C PRO A 51 -7.80 -24.43 9.65
N TYR A 52 -6.83 -23.66 9.17
CA TYR A 52 -7.03 -22.82 8.00
C TYR A 52 -7.30 -23.64 6.73
N GLY A 53 -8.31 -23.21 5.96
CA GLY A 53 -8.51 -23.70 4.61
C GLY A 53 -7.36 -23.30 3.67
N SER A 54 -7.13 -24.08 2.62
CA SER A 54 -6.04 -23.84 1.65
C SER A 54 -6.06 -22.43 1.05
N ARG A 55 -7.23 -21.96 0.61
CA ARG A 55 -7.40 -20.61 0.06
C ARG A 55 -7.24 -19.51 1.10
N GLN A 56 -7.66 -19.74 2.34
CA GLN A 56 -7.47 -18.79 3.43
C GLN A 56 -5.98 -18.63 3.75
N LYS A 57 -5.26 -19.75 3.88
CA LYS A 57 -3.81 -19.77 4.05
C LYS A 57 -3.11 -19.04 2.90
N PHE A 58 -3.49 -19.30 1.65
CA PHE A 58 -2.93 -18.61 0.49
C PHE A 58 -3.13 -17.09 0.56
N ARG A 59 -4.33 -16.62 0.91
CA ARG A 59 -4.61 -15.18 1.08
C ARG A 59 -3.74 -14.56 2.16
N ILE A 60 -3.59 -15.23 3.31
CA ILE A 60 -2.76 -14.76 4.42
C ILE A 60 -1.30 -14.62 3.97
N LEU A 61 -0.75 -15.63 3.28
CA LEU A 61 0.63 -15.59 2.78
C LEU A 61 0.83 -14.46 1.77
N LYS A 62 -0.10 -14.31 0.83
CA LYS A 62 -0.07 -13.22 -0.16
C LYS A 62 -0.15 -11.84 0.50
N GLN A 63 -0.98 -11.68 1.52
CA GLN A 63 -1.05 -10.43 2.28
C GLN A 63 0.27 -10.13 3.01
N ARG A 64 0.96 -11.16 3.51
CA ARG A 64 2.30 -11.00 4.10
C ARG A 64 3.33 -10.58 3.07
N GLU A 65 3.28 -11.12 1.86
CA GLU A 65 4.16 -10.70 0.76
C GLU A 65 3.96 -9.23 0.40
N TYR A 66 2.70 -8.79 0.22
CA TYR A 66 2.39 -7.38 -0.02
C TYR A 66 2.87 -6.49 1.11
N SER A 67 2.67 -6.91 2.36
CA SER A 67 3.11 -6.13 3.53
C SER A 67 4.63 -5.97 3.55
N LYS A 68 5.39 -7.02 3.19
CA LYS A 68 6.85 -6.94 3.08
C LYS A 68 7.29 -5.94 2.00
N GLN A 69 6.69 -6.01 0.82
CA GLN A 69 6.99 -5.11 -0.29
C GLN A 69 6.71 -3.65 0.06
N ILE A 70 5.57 -3.36 0.72
CA ILE A 70 5.23 -2.02 1.16
C ILE A 70 6.29 -1.48 2.13
N ILE A 71 6.70 -2.30 3.11
CA ILE A 71 7.72 -1.90 4.10
C ILE A 71 9.08 -1.65 3.43
N GLU A 72 9.47 -2.45 2.46
CA GLU A 72 10.72 -2.29 1.73
C GLU A 72 10.73 -0.99 0.91
N LEU A 73 9.70 -0.77 0.08
CA LEU A 73 9.58 0.42 -0.75
C LEU A 73 9.49 1.71 0.08
N THR A 74 8.79 1.69 1.21
CA THR A 74 8.71 2.86 2.10
C THR A 74 10.07 3.20 2.69
N LYS A 75 10.83 2.19 3.15
CA LYS A 75 12.20 2.40 3.64
C LYS A 75 13.14 2.95 2.56
N GLU A 76 13.02 2.49 1.32
CA GLU A 76 13.83 3.00 0.20
C GLU A 76 13.55 4.49 -0.06
N ILE A 77 12.27 4.88 -0.01
CA ILE A 77 11.86 6.28 -0.17
C ILE A 77 12.43 7.14 0.97
N ASP A 78 12.25 6.69 2.22
CA ASP A 78 12.74 7.41 3.39
C ASP A 78 14.27 7.62 3.31
N PHE A 79 14.99 6.56 2.96
CA PHE A 79 16.44 6.61 2.75
C PHE A 79 16.84 7.59 1.64
N ALA A 80 16.11 7.62 0.52
CA ALA A 80 16.40 8.53 -0.58
C ALA A 80 16.21 10.00 -0.17
N ILE A 81 15.17 10.30 0.61
CA ILE A 81 14.90 11.64 1.14
C ILE A 81 16.02 12.07 2.08
N GLU A 82 16.38 11.22 3.05
CA GLU A 82 17.45 11.52 4.01
C GLU A 82 18.79 11.75 3.31
N ASN A 83 19.15 10.87 2.37
CA ASN A 83 20.40 10.98 1.63
C ASN A 83 20.45 12.27 0.79
N TYR A 84 19.34 12.65 0.15
CA TYR A 84 19.25 13.89 -0.59
C TYR A 84 19.46 15.12 0.30
N GLN A 85 18.80 15.16 1.47
CA GLN A 85 18.98 16.23 2.45
C GLN A 85 20.43 16.30 2.97
N GLN A 86 21.04 15.15 3.27
CA GLN A 86 22.45 15.09 3.66
C GLN A 86 23.35 15.65 2.56
N LYS A 87 23.12 15.28 1.29
CA LYS A 87 23.91 15.78 0.15
C LYS A 87 23.78 17.30 0.00
N LEU A 88 22.57 17.85 0.14
CA LEU A 88 22.37 19.31 0.12
C LEU A 88 23.14 20.01 1.24
N SER A 89 23.05 19.48 2.47
CA SER A 89 23.76 20.05 3.62
C SER A 89 25.28 19.99 3.48
N ARG A 90 25.82 18.91 2.89
CA ARG A 90 27.25 18.76 2.61
C ARG A 90 27.71 19.78 1.57
N ASN A 91 26.97 19.91 0.47
CA ASN A 91 27.27 20.89 -0.57
C ASN A 91 27.24 22.33 -0.05
N GLN A 92 26.32 22.65 0.85
CA GLN A 92 26.26 23.97 1.50
C GLN A 92 27.48 24.21 2.40
N LYS A 93 27.80 23.25 3.28
CA LYS A 93 28.98 23.32 4.14
C LYS A 93 30.28 23.44 3.36
N GLU A 94 30.40 22.72 2.23
CA GLU A 94 31.55 22.83 1.34
C GLU A 94 31.69 24.23 0.75
N LYS A 95 30.59 24.82 0.25
CA LYS A 95 30.60 26.20 -0.24
C LYS A 95 30.99 27.20 0.85
N GLU A 96 30.44 27.05 2.05
CA GLU A 96 30.82 27.88 3.20
C GLU A 96 32.29 27.73 3.56
N ASN A 97 32.82 26.51 3.56
CA ASN A 97 34.24 26.24 3.84
C ASN A 97 35.14 26.86 2.76
N ILE A 98 34.77 26.77 1.49
CA ILE A 98 35.50 27.40 0.39
C ILE A 98 35.51 28.92 0.56
N LEU A 99 34.37 29.52 0.92
CA LEU A 99 34.29 30.96 1.17
C LEU A 99 35.13 31.40 2.38
N LYS A 100 35.09 30.65 3.48
CA LYS A 100 35.89 30.91 4.69
C LYS A 100 37.40 30.79 4.44
N ASN A 101 37.80 29.81 3.63
CA ASN A 101 39.20 29.58 3.28
C ASN A 101 39.70 30.49 2.15
N LYS A 102 38.81 31.26 1.51
CA LYS A 102 39.20 32.19 0.45
C LYS A 102 39.97 33.36 1.04
N LEU A 103 41.16 33.62 0.52
CA LEU A 103 41.96 34.78 0.89
C LEU A 103 41.24 36.09 0.51
N ASP A 104 41.41 37.11 1.35
CA ASP A 104 40.90 38.45 1.05
C ASP A 104 41.44 38.97 -0.28
N SER A 105 40.59 39.68 -1.03
CA SER A 105 41.00 40.29 -2.28
C SER A 105 42.09 41.35 -2.01
N LYS A 106 43.23 41.22 -2.67
CA LYS A 106 44.29 42.23 -2.61
C LYS A 106 43.92 43.46 -3.46
N GLY A 107 44.31 44.66 -3.00
CA GLY A 107 44.38 45.86 -3.82
C GLY A 107 43.11 46.70 -3.97
N LYS A 108 42.05 46.50 -3.16
CA LYS A 108 40.84 47.35 -3.17
C LYS A 108 40.51 48.00 -1.83
N ASN A 109 41.41 47.93 -0.86
CA ASN A 109 41.29 48.71 0.37
C ASN A 109 42.29 49.87 0.27
N LYS A 110 41.75 51.10 0.23
CA LYS A 110 42.38 52.43 0.06
C LYS A 110 42.31 53.04 -1.34
N ILE A 111 41.12 53.44 -1.76
CA ILE A 111 40.91 54.73 -2.42
C ILE A 111 39.57 55.27 -1.90
N ASP A 112 39.63 56.02 -0.81
CA ASP A 112 38.76 57.14 -0.41
C ASP A 112 39.60 58.03 0.52
#